data_AF-A0A3S9NLV6-F1
#
_entry.id   AF-A0A3S9NLV6-F1
#
_cell.length_a   1.000
_cell.length_b   1.000
_cell.length_c   1.000
_cell.angle_alpha   90.00
_cell.angle_beta   90.00
_cell.angle_gamma   90.00
#
_symmetry.space_group_name_H-M   'P 1'
#
loop_
_entity.id
_entity.type
_entity.pdbx_description
1 polymer ?
#
loop_
_entity_poly.entity_id
_entity_poly.type
_entity_poly.pdbx_seq_one_letter_code
_entity_poly.pdbx_strand_id
1 'polypeptide(L)'
;AMLTARICQLYPNAVSAVIVEKFFHIYSQWSWPQPVLLKQIEDGPLQVRVWNPRLYPHDRQHKMPVITPAYPSMCATHNITSSTQKIIMEEFKRGVEVMQSIGTGKKTWSDLLQRHDFFHKYKFYLCIVAATQASYEEHLQYSGMVESKLRLLVQKLEAVEGIELAHPYIKAFDDGYFCKDEAELQQVINTYGTIEGGSITKDIKTTDNEQKEELAKDHLEVHLTKLYIGLKIDLQNGDKKLDIQHPCAEFFSICKSWQSFDSKIHHIQIKNVKLYDLPDDVYAEGETRPAKPTKRKRTNSKNQIKKRPKSIGAVAASS
;
A
#
# COMPACT_ATOMS: atom_id res chain seq x y z
N ALA A 1 17.04 2.23 -13.10
CA ALA A 1 18.17 2.66 -13.95
C ALA A 1 19.50 2.67 -13.19
N MET A 2 19.74 3.58 -12.23
CA MET A 2 21.06 3.72 -11.59
C MET A 2 21.54 2.46 -10.83
N LEU A 3 20.63 1.75 -10.16
CA LEU A 3 20.95 0.46 -9.54
C LEU A 3 21.50 -0.53 -10.58
N THR A 4 20.81 -0.71 -11.71
CA THR A 4 21.25 -1.58 -12.81
C THR A 4 22.59 -1.13 -13.39
N ALA A 5 22.78 0.18 -13.61
CA ALA A 5 24.02 0.72 -14.14
C ALA A 5 25.23 0.41 -13.23
N ARG A 6 25.05 0.44 -11.90
CA ARG A 6 26.09 0.04 -10.95
C ARG A 6 26.48 -1.44 -11.13
N ILE A 7 25.52 -2.32 -11.36
CA ILE A 7 25.79 -3.73 -11.61
C ILE A 7 26.54 -3.92 -12.93
N CYS A 8 26.17 -3.18 -13.98
CA CYS A 8 26.92 -3.21 -15.25
C CYS A 8 28.37 -2.75 -15.07
N GLN A 9 28.65 -1.75 -14.22
CA GLN A 9 30.03 -1.34 -13.91
C GLN A 9 30.84 -2.45 -13.20
N LEU A 10 30.18 -3.27 -12.38
CA LEU A 10 30.83 -4.38 -11.67
C LEU A 10 31.05 -5.60 -12.57
N TYR A 11 30.24 -5.76 -13.63
CA TYR A 11 30.30 -6.89 -14.56
C TYR A 11 30.26 -6.42 -16.03
N PRO A 12 31.32 -5.76 -16.54
CA PRO A 12 31.29 -5.06 -17.83
C PRO A 12 31.10 -5.97 -19.05
N ASN A 13 31.49 -7.25 -18.94
CA ASN A 13 31.43 -8.22 -20.03
C ASN A 13 30.28 -9.23 -19.86
N ALA A 14 29.40 -9.04 -18.87
CA ALA A 14 28.30 -9.95 -18.61
C ALA A 14 27.10 -9.69 -19.52
N VAL A 15 26.44 -10.77 -19.95
CA VAL A 15 25.16 -10.70 -20.67
C VAL A 15 24.03 -10.29 -19.72
N SER A 16 22.93 -9.76 -20.26
CA SER A 16 21.80 -9.23 -19.48
C SER A 16 21.22 -10.23 -18.47
N ALA A 17 21.14 -11.51 -18.80
CA ALA A 17 20.65 -12.55 -17.87
C ALA A 17 21.49 -12.62 -16.59
N VAL A 18 22.83 -12.55 -16.73
CA VAL A 18 23.77 -12.52 -15.61
C VAL A 18 23.66 -11.20 -14.85
N ILE A 19 23.46 -10.07 -15.53
CA ILE A 19 23.24 -8.78 -14.86
C ILE A 19 22.00 -8.82 -13.96
N VAL A 20 20.90 -9.45 -14.39
CA VAL A 20 19.69 -9.59 -13.56
C VAL A 20 19.94 -10.49 -12.35
N GLU A 21 20.64 -11.61 -12.51
CA GLU A 21 21.04 -12.48 -11.39
C GLU A 21 21.90 -11.70 -10.38
N LYS A 22 22.95 -11.00 -10.86
CA LYS A 22 23.84 -10.22 -10.01
C LYS A 22 23.15 -9.03 -9.35
N PHE A 23 22.17 -8.43 -10.02
CA PHE A 23 21.36 -7.35 -9.46
C PHE A 23 20.66 -7.80 -8.18
N PHE A 24 19.91 -8.90 -8.22
CA PHE A 24 19.22 -9.41 -7.03
C PHE A 24 20.21 -9.87 -5.96
N HIS A 25 21.25 -10.62 -6.35
CA HIS A 25 22.24 -11.13 -5.40
C HIS A 25 22.92 -10.00 -4.63
N ILE A 26 23.47 -9.01 -5.34
CA ILE A 26 24.19 -7.88 -4.74
C ILE A 26 23.26 -7.04 -3.87
N TYR A 27 22.08 -6.66 -4.37
CA TYR A 27 21.21 -5.75 -3.62
C TYR A 27 20.46 -6.42 -2.45
N SER A 28 20.30 -7.75 -2.48
CA SER A 28 19.79 -8.50 -1.32
C SER A 28 20.78 -8.53 -0.13
N GLN A 29 22.08 -8.37 -0.40
CA GLN A 29 23.17 -8.39 0.59
C GLN A 29 23.83 -7.03 0.79
N TRP A 30 23.37 -6.00 0.07
CA TRP A 30 23.97 -4.67 0.13
C TRP A 30 23.81 -4.10 1.54
N SER A 31 24.91 -3.53 2.06
CA SER A 31 24.99 -2.97 3.41
C SER A 31 24.28 -1.62 3.52
N TRP A 32 22.97 -1.58 3.26
CA TRP A 32 22.14 -0.38 3.44
C TRP A 32 22.30 0.16 4.87
N PRO A 33 22.50 1.49 5.06
CA PRO A 33 22.28 2.58 4.11
C PRO A 33 23.54 3.03 3.33
N GLN A 34 24.53 2.15 3.08
CA GLN A 34 25.66 2.50 2.22
C GLN A 34 25.17 2.94 0.83
N PRO A 35 25.60 4.10 0.29
CA PRO A 35 25.05 4.64 -0.93
C PRO A 35 25.51 3.88 -2.17
N VAL A 36 24.62 3.79 -3.15
CA VAL A 36 24.96 3.37 -4.51
C VAL A 36 25.43 4.59 -5.29
N LEU A 37 26.70 4.57 -5.70
CA LEU A 37 27.37 5.61 -6.47
C LEU A 37 27.79 5.09 -7.84
N LEU A 38 27.54 5.86 -8.90
CA LEU A 38 28.01 5.56 -10.26
C LEU A 38 29.36 6.20 -10.60
N LYS A 39 29.69 7.30 -9.92
CA LYS A 39 31.01 7.94 -9.94
C LYS A 39 31.28 8.59 -8.59
N GLN A 40 32.50 9.08 -8.37
CA GLN A 40 32.79 9.89 -7.19
C GLN A 40 31.93 11.16 -7.21
N ILE A 41 31.45 11.56 -6.04
CA ILE A 41 30.70 12.82 -5.89
C ILE A 41 31.70 13.96 -6.09
N GLU A 42 31.39 14.82 -7.04
CA GLU A 42 32.22 15.99 -7.39
C GLU A 42 31.72 17.21 -6.64
N ASP A 43 32.67 18.02 -6.15
CA ASP A 43 32.38 19.40 -5.76
C ASP A 43 32.22 20.26 -7.02
N GLY A 44 31.43 21.32 -6.91
CA GLY A 44 31.22 22.24 -8.01
C GLY A 44 31.24 23.70 -7.56
N PRO A 45 31.24 24.63 -8.52
CA PRO A 45 31.48 26.04 -8.26
C PRO A 45 30.29 26.77 -7.64
N LEU A 46 29.11 26.14 -7.57
CA LEU A 46 27.89 26.76 -7.05
C LEU A 46 27.73 26.45 -5.57
N GLN A 47 27.18 27.39 -4.80
CA GLN A 47 26.82 27.17 -3.39
C GLN A 47 25.50 26.40 -3.27
N VAL A 48 25.43 25.22 -3.90
CA VAL A 48 24.27 24.33 -3.86
C VAL A 48 24.53 23.14 -2.96
N ARG A 49 23.46 22.62 -2.35
CA ARG A 49 23.55 21.44 -1.49
C ARG A 49 23.84 20.20 -2.33
N VAL A 50 24.94 19.52 -2.04
CA VAL A 50 25.29 18.20 -2.55
C VAL A 50 25.00 17.16 -1.46
N TRP A 51 24.48 15.99 -1.83
CA TRP A 51 24.16 14.93 -0.88
C TRP A 51 25.38 14.57 -0.02
N ASN A 52 25.25 14.75 1.31
CA ASN A 52 26.34 14.47 2.23
C ASN A 52 25.80 14.07 3.62
N PRO A 53 25.79 12.76 3.95
CA PRO A 53 25.23 12.27 5.23
C PRO A 53 26.08 12.60 6.46
N ARG A 54 27.34 13.03 6.25
CA ARG A 54 28.21 13.50 7.35
C ARG A 54 27.80 14.90 7.79
N LEU A 55 27.50 15.77 6.83
CA LEU A 55 27.14 17.17 7.08
C LEU A 55 25.64 17.36 7.36
N TYR A 56 24.76 16.69 6.62
CA TYR A 56 23.31 16.95 6.67
C TYR A 56 22.55 15.82 7.39
N PRO A 57 21.86 16.11 8.52
CA PRO A 57 21.08 15.10 9.24
C PRO A 57 19.99 14.44 8.40
N HIS A 58 19.35 15.19 7.49
CA HIS A 58 18.34 14.65 6.59
C HIS A 58 18.92 13.57 5.65
N ASP A 59 20.12 13.79 5.11
CA ASP A 59 20.76 12.83 4.21
C ASP A 59 21.18 11.55 4.94
N ARG A 60 21.50 11.67 6.24
CA ARG A 60 21.81 10.54 7.13
C ARG A 60 20.60 9.64 7.38
N GLN A 61 19.38 10.17 7.25
CA GLN A 61 18.14 9.42 7.47
C GLN A 61 17.72 8.59 6.25
N HIS A 62 18.35 8.79 5.08
CA HIS A 62 18.02 8.01 3.88
C HIS A 62 18.31 6.52 4.08
N LYS A 63 17.28 5.69 3.85
CA LYS A 63 17.32 4.25 4.15
C LYS A 63 18.06 3.43 3.10
N MET A 64 17.83 3.74 1.81
CA MET A 64 18.47 3.05 0.68
C MET A 64 18.98 4.07 -0.36
N PRO A 65 20.04 4.84 -0.07
CA PRO A 65 20.44 5.96 -0.90
C PRO A 65 21.00 5.54 -2.26
N VAL A 66 20.38 6.05 -3.34
CA VAL A 66 20.86 5.92 -4.72
C VAL A 66 21.11 7.32 -5.27
N ILE A 67 22.38 7.62 -5.56
CA ILE A 67 22.84 8.99 -5.76
C ILE A 67 22.94 9.33 -7.25
N THR A 68 22.39 10.48 -7.65
CA THR A 68 22.47 10.97 -9.02
C THR A 68 23.91 11.34 -9.38
N PRO A 69 24.42 10.92 -10.54
CA PRO A 69 25.81 11.16 -10.91
C PRO A 69 26.08 12.61 -11.30
N ALA A 70 25.11 13.32 -11.89
CA ALA A 70 25.30 14.71 -12.30
C ALA A 70 25.35 15.65 -11.08
N TYR A 71 26.24 16.65 -11.15
CA TYR A 71 26.31 17.72 -10.18
C TYR A 71 25.08 18.66 -10.30
N PRO A 72 24.47 19.10 -9.19
CA PRO A 72 24.72 18.65 -7.82
C PRO A 72 24.10 17.26 -7.54
N SER A 73 24.89 16.35 -6.96
CA SER A 73 24.42 15.00 -6.64
C SER A 73 23.36 15.02 -5.54
N MET A 74 22.27 14.28 -5.75
CA MET A 74 21.13 14.17 -4.85
C MET A 74 20.72 12.71 -4.66
N CYS A 75 19.97 12.42 -3.60
CA CYS A 75 19.39 11.09 -3.38
C CYS A 75 18.07 10.95 -4.15
N ALA A 76 18.04 10.06 -5.15
CA ALA A 76 16.84 9.77 -5.93
C ALA A 76 15.79 8.96 -5.15
N THR A 77 16.18 8.34 -4.03
CA THR A 77 15.36 7.42 -3.24
C THR A 77 15.06 7.96 -1.83
N HIS A 78 15.06 9.29 -1.66
CA HIS A 78 14.78 9.94 -0.39
C HIS A 78 13.38 9.62 0.19
N ASN A 79 12.46 9.15 -0.65
CA ASN A 79 11.09 8.76 -0.26
C ASN A 79 10.98 7.33 0.33
N ILE A 80 12.06 6.53 0.37
CA ILE A 80 12.01 5.19 0.95
C ILE A 80 11.82 5.29 2.47
N THR A 81 10.77 4.63 2.96
CA THR A 81 10.41 4.46 4.37
C THR A 81 10.96 3.13 4.91
N SER A 82 10.81 2.88 6.21
CA SER A 82 11.24 1.61 6.81
C SER A 82 10.42 0.43 6.27
N SER A 83 9.11 0.63 6.06
CA SER A 83 8.21 -0.39 5.50
C SER A 83 8.55 -0.69 4.05
N THR A 84 8.70 0.33 3.21
CA THR A 84 9.04 0.14 1.78
C THR A 84 10.44 -0.45 1.62
N GLN A 85 11.41 -0.12 2.48
CA GLN A 85 12.70 -0.79 2.53
C GLN A 85 12.54 -2.30 2.80
N LYS A 86 11.74 -2.70 3.81
CA LYS A 86 11.48 -4.13 4.08
C LYS A 86 10.90 -4.84 2.85
N ILE A 87 9.91 -4.23 2.19
CA ILE A 87 9.26 -4.77 0.98
C ILE A 87 10.28 -4.95 -0.16
N ILE A 88 11.09 -3.93 -0.44
CA ILE A 88 12.12 -4.00 -1.49
C ILE A 88 13.14 -5.10 -1.17
N MET A 89 13.54 -5.24 0.11
CA MET A 89 14.48 -6.30 0.53
C MET A 89 13.86 -7.70 0.43
N GLU A 90 12.56 -7.86 0.73
CA GLU A 90 11.82 -9.12 0.51
C GLU A 90 11.80 -9.47 -0.99
N GLU A 91 11.50 -8.51 -1.87
CA GLU A 91 11.49 -8.74 -3.32
C GLU A 91 12.88 -9.01 -3.90
N PHE A 92 13.94 -8.40 -3.36
CA PHE A 92 15.31 -8.77 -3.74
C PHE A 92 15.63 -10.22 -3.37
N LYS A 93 15.24 -10.67 -2.18
CA LYS A 93 15.43 -12.08 -1.75
C LYS A 93 14.63 -13.04 -2.63
N ARG A 94 13.35 -12.75 -2.90
CA ARG A 94 12.52 -13.51 -3.85
C ARG A 94 13.20 -13.58 -5.23
N GLY A 95 13.74 -12.46 -5.71
CA GLY A 95 14.49 -12.40 -6.97
C GLY A 95 15.69 -13.34 -6.99
N VAL A 96 16.47 -13.41 -5.91
CA VAL A 96 17.59 -14.36 -5.78
C VAL A 96 17.10 -15.81 -5.90
N GLU A 97 16.06 -16.18 -5.16
CA GLU A 97 15.51 -17.55 -5.16
C GLU A 97 14.97 -17.95 -6.54
N VAL A 98 14.25 -17.05 -7.21
CA VAL A 98 13.72 -17.29 -8.55
C VAL A 98 14.85 -17.40 -9.57
N MET A 99 15.86 -16.51 -9.52
CA MET A 99 17.00 -16.57 -10.45
C MET A 99 17.83 -17.85 -10.28
N GLN A 100 18.04 -18.32 -9.05
CA GLN A 100 18.68 -19.62 -8.80
C GLN A 100 17.85 -20.79 -9.36
N SER A 101 16.53 -20.71 -9.23
CA SER A 101 15.62 -21.72 -9.77
C SER A 101 15.61 -21.72 -11.30
N ILE A 102 15.72 -20.55 -11.95
CA ILE A 102 15.89 -20.44 -13.40
C ILE A 102 17.22 -21.06 -13.83
N GLY A 103 18.32 -20.75 -13.13
CA GLY A 103 19.64 -21.30 -13.42
C GLY A 103 19.72 -22.84 -13.30
N THR A 104 18.86 -23.45 -12.48
CA THR A 104 18.72 -24.91 -12.35
C THR A 104 17.64 -25.53 -13.23
N GLY A 105 16.99 -24.74 -14.09
CA GLY A 105 15.93 -25.19 -15.01
C GLY A 105 14.59 -25.51 -14.34
N LYS A 106 14.37 -25.12 -13.09
CA LYS A 106 13.12 -25.37 -12.33
C LYS A 106 12.04 -24.30 -12.51
N LYS A 107 12.45 -23.09 -12.90
CA LYS A 107 11.57 -21.94 -13.16
C LYS A 107 11.95 -21.25 -14.46
N THR A 108 11.11 -20.35 -14.91
CA THR A 108 11.24 -19.54 -16.12
C THR A 108 11.25 -18.05 -15.81
N TRP A 109 11.56 -17.21 -16.80
CA TRP A 109 11.49 -15.75 -16.67
C TRP A 109 10.07 -15.24 -16.34
N SER A 110 9.03 -15.96 -16.78
CA SER A 110 7.65 -15.63 -16.44
C SER A 110 7.39 -15.71 -14.94
N ASP A 111 8.05 -16.62 -14.22
CA ASP A 111 7.92 -16.72 -12.76
C ASP A 111 8.54 -15.52 -12.03
N LEU A 112 9.59 -14.92 -12.60
CA LEU A 112 10.20 -13.70 -12.07
C LEU A 112 9.25 -12.50 -12.22
N LEU A 113 8.63 -12.40 -13.39
CA LEU A 113 7.72 -11.32 -13.79
C LEU A 113 6.26 -11.54 -13.35
N GLN A 114 5.99 -12.61 -12.58
CA GLN A 114 4.67 -12.87 -12.04
C GLN A 114 4.17 -11.65 -11.25
N ARG A 115 2.90 -11.28 -11.49
CA ARG A 115 2.23 -10.17 -10.81
C ARG A 115 2.23 -10.41 -9.29
N HIS A 116 2.40 -9.33 -8.53
CA HIS A 116 2.31 -9.35 -7.07
C HIS A 116 0.91 -9.76 -6.59
N ASP A 117 0.81 -10.19 -5.34
CA ASP A 117 -0.41 -10.64 -4.66
C ASP A 117 -0.92 -9.62 -3.63
N PHE A 118 -0.65 -8.32 -3.83
CA PHE A 118 -0.91 -7.27 -2.84
C PHE A 118 -2.31 -7.31 -2.23
N PHE A 119 -3.37 -7.48 -3.03
CA PHE A 119 -4.77 -7.54 -2.59
C PHE A 119 -5.21 -8.92 -2.09
N HIS A 120 -4.28 -9.87 -1.97
CA HIS A 120 -4.46 -11.19 -1.37
C HIS A 120 -3.60 -11.37 -0.11
N LYS A 121 -2.53 -10.57 0.02
CA LYS A 121 -1.45 -10.73 1.03
C LYS A 121 -1.83 -10.30 2.44
N TYR A 122 -2.66 -9.26 2.61
CA TYR A 122 -2.93 -8.66 3.93
C TYR A 122 -4.34 -8.98 4.43
N LYS A 123 -4.52 -9.05 5.75
CA LYS A 123 -5.86 -9.20 6.36
C LYS A 123 -6.64 -7.88 6.40
N PHE A 124 -5.92 -6.78 6.52
CA PHE A 124 -6.45 -5.43 6.68
C PHE A 124 -5.76 -4.47 5.72
N TYR A 125 -6.55 -3.56 5.17
CA TYR A 125 -6.12 -2.49 4.29
C TYR A 125 -6.69 -1.18 4.79
N LEU A 126 -5.94 -0.10 4.64
CA LEU A 126 -6.49 1.26 4.70
C LEU A 126 -6.79 1.70 3.28
N CYS A 127 -8.03 2.11 3.04
CA CYS A 127 -8.46 2.76 1.81
C CYS A 127 -8.58 4.26 2.08
N ILE A 128 -7.71 5.04 1.45
CA ILE A 128 -7.73 6.50 1.51
C ILE A 128 -8.50 6.95 0.27
N VAL A 129 -9.60 7.69 0.47
CA VAL A 129 -10.45 8.22 -0.60
C VAL A 129 -10.33 9.73 -0.59
N ALA A 130 -9.87 10.30 -1.71
CA ALA A 130 -10.01 11.72 -2.01
C ALA A 130 -11.19 11.86 -2.96
N ALA A 131 -12.13 12.76 -2.67
CA ALA A 131 -13.25 13.06 -3.54
C ALA A 131 -13.40 14.56 -3.75
N THR A 132 -13.75 14.94 -4.97
CA THR A 132 -13.97 16.34 -5.37
C THR A 132 -15.31 16.46 -6.06
N GLN A 133 -16.22 17.25 -5.50
CA GLN A 133 -17.49 17.63 -6.13
C GLN A 133 -17.27 18.88 -6.99
N ALA A 134 -16.55 18.71 -8.10
CA ALA A 134 -16.25 19.76 -9.08
C ALA A 134 -15.78 19.11 -10.39
N SER A 135 -15.04 19.87 -11.22
CA SER A 135 -14.44 19.35 -12.44
C SER A 135 -13.31 18.35 -12.18
N TYR A 136 -13.00 17.55 -13.19
CA TYR A 136 -11.85 16.63 -13.16
C TYR A 136 -10.51 17.35 -12.95
N GLU A 137 -10.35 18.58 -13.47
CA GLU A 137 -9.12 19.35 -13.29
C GLU A 137 -8.87 19.72 -11.82
N GLU A 138 -9.92 20.19 -11.13
CA GLU A 138 -9.85 20.46 -9.69
C GLU A 138 -9.54 19.17 -8.91
N HIS A 139 -10.18 18.06 -9.32
CA HIS A 139 -9.92 16.77 -8.72
C HIS A 139 -8.47 16.30 -8.89
N LEU A 140 -7.89 16.48 -10.08
CA LEU A 140 -6.52 16.07 -10.37
C LEU A 140 -5.51 16.81 -9.47
N GLN A 141 -5.76 18.10 -9.20
CA GLN A 141 -4.93 18.87 -8.27
C GLN A 141 -5.06 18.36 -6.83
N TYR A 142 -6.31 18.13 -6.37
CA TYR A 142 -6.56 17.68 -5.01
C TYR A 142 -6.08 16.25 -4.74
N SER A 143 -6.46 15.29 -5.60
CA SER A 143 -6.05 13.88 -5.51
C SER A 143 -4.53 13.74 -5.60
N GLY A 144 -3.88 14.45 -6.53
CA GLY A 144 -2.42 14.49 -6.64
C GLY A 144 -1.73 15.05 -5.39
N MET A 145 -2.32 16.07 -4.76
CA MET A 145 -1.86 16.56 -3.46
C MET A 145 -1.97 15.48 -2.39
N VAL A 146 -3.13 14.81 -2.24
CA VAL A 146 -3.33 13.73 -1.27
C VAL A 146 -2.35 12.57 -1.51
N GLU A 147 -2.20 12.12 -2.77
CA GLU A 147 -1.27 11.07 -3.17
C GLU A 147 0.18 11.44 -2.80
N SER A 148 0.60 12.68 -3.05
CA SER A 148 1.95 13.16 -2.70
C SER A 148 2.26 13.09 -1.20
N LYS A 149 1.22 13.09 -0.34
CA LYS A 149 1.35 13.03 1.13
C LYS A 149 1.17 11.62 1.67
N LEU A 150 0.72 10.64 0.88
CA LEU A 150 0.46 9.26 1.34
C LEU A 150 1.66 8.66 2.09
N ARG A 151 2.88 8.97 1.64
CA ARG A 151 4.12 8.56 2.30
C ARG A 151 4.19 9.01 3.76
N LEU A 152 3.71 10.20 4.09
CA LEU A 152 3.72 10.72 5.46
C LEU A 152 2.80 9.89 6.37
N LEU A 153 1.66 9.44 5.85
CA LEU A 153 0.79 8.51 6.57
C LEU A 153 1.50 7.16 6.79
N VAL A 154 2.17 6.61 5.77
CA VAL A 154 2.97 5.38 5.90
C VAL A 154 4.04 5.52 6.99
N GLN A 155 4.77 6.64 7.03
CA GLN A 155 5.79 6.92 8.04
C GLN A 155 5.22 7.00 9.46
N LYS A 156 4.01 7.55 9.61
CA LYS A 156 3.33 7.60 10.91
C LYS A 156 2.82 6.21 11.32
N LEU A 157 2.24 5.46 10.39
CA LEU A 157 1.74 4.10 10.65
C LEU A 157 2.87 3.14 11.04
N GLU A 158 4.02 3.17 10.36
CA GLU A 158 5.14 2.28 10.71
C GLU A 158 5.79 2.57 12.07
N ALA A 159 5.44 3.70 12.71
CA ALA A 159 5.85 4.05 14.05
C ALA A 159 4.82 3.64 15.13
N VAL A 160 3.63 3.18 14.74
CA VAL A 160 2.58 2.72 15.67
C VAL A 160 2.92 1.33 16.18
N GLU A 161 2.90 1.15 17.50
CA GLU A 161 3.08 -0.15 18.13
C GLU A 161 2.00 -1.15 17.64
N GLY A 162 2.43 -2.35 17.28
CA GLY A 162 1.56 -3.38 16.71
C GLY A 162 1.45 -3.35 15.18
N ILE A 163 1.94 -2.31 14.48
CA ILE A 163 2.10 -2.33 13.02
C ILE A 163 3.51 -2.81 12.66
N GLU A 164 3.61 -4.01 12.09
CA GLU A 164 4.89 -4.57 11.63
C GLU A 164 5.31 -3.96 10.28
N LEU A 165 4.32 -3.72 9.41
CA LEU A 165 4.51 -3.22 8.04
C LEU A 165 3.28 -2.44 7.58
N ALA A 166 3.51 -1.23 7.03
CA ALA A 166 2.54 -0.47 6.26
C ALA A 166 2.98 -0.43 4.77
N HIS A 167 2.30 -1.20 3.92
CA HIS A 167 2.66 -1.36 2.51
C HIS A 167 1.77 -0.48 1.62
N PRO A 168 2.22 0.69 1.14
CA PRO A 168 1.46 1.47 0.17
C PRO A 168 1.41 0.76 -1.18
N TYR A 169 0.23 0.66 -1.77
CA TYR A 169 0.07 0.23 -3.15
C TYR A 169 0.61 1.31 -4.11
N ILE A 170 1.12 0.88 -5.26
CA ILE A 170 1.87 1.75 -6.19
C ILE A 170 1.02 2.49 -7.21
N LYS A 171 -0.30 2.24 -7.24
CA LYS A 171 -1.23 2.85 -8.18
C LYS A 171 -2.47 3.35 -7.46
N ALA A 172 -2.99 4.47 -7.94
CA ALA A 172 -4.32 4.94 -7.62
C ALA A 172 -5.37 4.22 -8.46
N PHE A 173 -6.62 4.32 -8.04
CA PHE A 173 -7.80 3.97 -8.83
C PHE A 173 -8.70 5.20 -8.83
N ASP A 174 -9.15 5.57 -10.02
CA ASP A 174 -9.86 6.82 -10.26
C ASP A 174 -11.20 6.50 -10.91
N ASP A 175 -12.26 7.13 -10.42
CA ASP A 175 -13.60 7.02 -10.97
C ASP A 175 -14.29 8.38 -10.89
N GLY A 176 -15.20 8.66 -11.83
CA GLY A 176 -16.08 9.82 -11.76
C GLY A 176 -17.53 9.43 -12.00
N TYR A 177 -18.44 10.07 -11.29
CA TYR A 177 -19.87 9.76 -11.29
C TYR A 177 -20.73 11.04 -11.39
N PHE A 178 -21.91 10.88 -11.98
CA PHE A 178 -22.99 11.86 -11.97
C PHE A 178 -24.09 11.38 -11.01
N CYS A 179 -24.20 12.03 -9.86
CA CYS A 179 -25.16 11.73 -8.80
C CYS A 179 -26.41 12.62 -8.92
N LYS A 180 -27.60 12.06 -8.73
CA LYS A 180 -28.88 12.75 -8.88
C LYS A 180 -29.12 13.81 -7.81
N ASP A 181 -28.65 13.54 -6.60
CA ASP A 181 -28.83 14.43 -5.46
C ASP A 181 -27.67 14.31 -4.47
N GLU A 182 -27.69 15.18 -3.46
CA GLU A 182 -26.65 15.24 -2.43
C GLU A 182 -26.62 13.98 -1.55
N ALA A 183 -27.75 13.26 -1.41
CA ALA A 183 -27.81 12.02 -0.65
C ALA A 183 -27.08 10.87 -1.38
N GLU A 184 -27.31 10.72 -2.69
CA GLU A 184 -26.60 9.76 -3.54
C GLU A 184 -25.10 10.09 -3.59
N LEU A 185 -24.73 11.37 -3.70
CA LEU A 185 -23.33 11.81 -3.65
C LEU A 185 -22.64 11.43 -2.34
N GLN A 186 -23.26 11.72 -1.19
CA GLN A 186 -22.71 11.33 0.11
C GLN A 186 -22.62 9.82 0.25
N GLN A 187 -23.60 9.06 -0.26
CA GLN A 187 -23.57 7.61 -0.24
C GLN A 187 -22.40 7.05 -1.08
N VAL A 188 -22.17 7.59 -2.28
CA VAL A 188 -21.03 7.22 -3.14
C VAL A 188 -19.71 7.47 -2.40
N ILE A 189 -19.49 8.69 -1.88
CA ILE A 189 -18.26 9.04 -1.15
C ILE A 189 -18.05 8.11 0.06
N ASN A 190 -19.10 7.88 0.86
CA ASN A 190 -19.04 7.08 2.09
C ASN A 190 -18.80 5.59 1.84
N THR A 191 -19.22 5.05 0.71
CA THR A 191 -19.10 3.61 0.42
C THR A 191 -17.97 3.27 -0.56
N TYR A 192 -17.44 4.25 -1.31
CA TYR A 192 -16.36 4.06 -2.26
C TYR A 192 -15.12 3.41 -1.64
N GLY A 193 -14.50 2.47 -2.37
CA GLY A 193 -13.36 1.68 -1.87
C GLY A 193 -13.76 0.46 -1.02
N THR A 194 -15.05 0.13 -0.95
CA THR A 194 -15.59 -1.11 -0.36
C THR A 194 -16.43 -1.86 -1.38
N ILE A 195 -16.70 -3.14 -1.12
CA ILE A 195 -17.59 -3.94 -1.96
C ILE A 195 -19.02 -3.40 -2.07
N GLU A 196 -19.52 -2.79 -0.99
CA GLU A 196 -20.84 -2.16 -0.97
C GLU A 196 -20.88 -0.98 -1.94
N GLY A 197 -19.83 -0.17 -1.95
CA GLY A 197 -19.69 0.95 -2.89
C GLY A 197 -19.77 0.52 -4.35
N GLY A 198 -19.06 -0.56 -4.72
CA GLY A 198 -19.14 -1.10 -6.08
C GLY A 198 -20.53 -1.60 -6.48
N SER A 199 -21.36 -2.03 -5.51
CA SER A 199 -22.75 -2.41 -5.79
C SER A 199 -23.65 -1.18 -5.98
N ILE A 200 -23.41 -0.12 -5.22
CA ILE A 200 -24.14 1.15 -5.30
C ILE A 200 -23.83 1.89 -6.60
N THR A 201 -22.56 1.97 -6.98
CA THR A 201 -22.13 2.74 -8.15
C THR A 201 -22.41 2.06 -9.49
N LYS A 202 -22.81 0.78 -9.48
CA LYS A 202 -23.02 -0.02 -10.69
C LYS A 202 -24.03 0.59 -11.67
N ASP A 203 -25.08 1.22 -11.15
CA ASP A 203 -26.16 1.81 -11.95
C ASP A 203 -26.01 3.34 -12.12
N ILE A 204 -24.98 3.93 -11.50
CA ILE A 204 -24.71 5.36 -11.57
C ILE A 204 -23.93 5.66 -12.85
N LYS A 205 -24.29 6.76 -13.54
CA LYS A 205 -23.62 7.18 -14.77
C LYS A 205 -22.22 7.71 -14.45
N THR A 206 -21.22 7.29 -15.21
CA THR A 206 -19.85 7.74 -15.05
C THR A 206 -19.58 9.03 -15.82
N THR A 207 -18.51 9.73 -15.48
CA THR A 207 -18.08 10.96 -16.18
C THR A 207 -17.54 10.71 -17.59
N ASP A 208 -17.20 9.45 -17.91
CA ASP A 208 -16.84 8.99 -19.25
C ASP A 208 -18.05 8.71 -20.16
N ASN A 209 -19.28 8.91 -19.66
CA ASN A 209 -20.49 8.67 -20.44
C ASN A 209 -20.61 9.63 -21.63
N GLU A 210 -21.11 9.14 -22.77
CA GLU A 210 -21.34 9.94 -23.98
C GLU A 210 -22.26 11.15 -23.72
N GLN A 211 -23.18 11.05 -22.76
CA GLN A 211 -24.15 12.09 -22.39
C GLN A 211 -23.67 13.03 -21.27
N LYS A 212 -22.36 13.10 -21.00
CA LYS A 212 -21.81 13.89 -19.87
C LYS A 212 -22.24 15.35 -19.86
N GLU A 213 -22.41 15.99 -21.02
CA GLU A 213 -22.81 17.40 -21.11
C GLU A 213 -24.26 17.64 -20.70
N GLU A 214 -25.13 16.65 -20.89
CA GLU A 214 -26.53 16.69 -20.45
C GLU A 214 -26.61 16.36 -18.97
N LEU A 215 -25.90 15.33 -18.52
CA LEU A 215 -25.85 14.93 -17.12
C LEU A 215 -25.29 16.04 -16.23
N ALA A 216 -24.25 16.76 -16.66
CA ALA A 216 -23.66 17.87 -15.91
C ALA A 216 -24.62 19.05 -15.64
N LYS A 217 -25.74 19.14 -16.36
CA LYS A 217 -26.75 20.20 -16.13
C LYS A 217 -27.70 19.87 -14.99
N ASP A 218 -28.04 18.59 -14.84
CA ASP A 218 -29.10 18.13 -13.94
C ASP A 218 -28.60 17.23 -12.79
N HIS A 219 -27.32 16.83 -12.81
CA HIS A 219 -26.69 15.96 -11.80
C HIS A 219 -25.46 16.62 -11.17
N LEU A 220 -25.15 16.17 -9.96
CA LEU A 220 -23.92 16.53 -9.24
C LEU A 220 -22.77 15.66 -9.74
N GLU A 221 -21.75 16.30 -10.31
CA GLU A 221 -20.51 15.66 -10.72
C GLU A 221 -19.59 15.44 -9.50
N VAL A 222 -19.04 14.23 -9.38
CA VAL A 222 -18.04 13.89 -8.36
C VAL A 222 -16.95 13.02 -8.95
N HIS A 223 -15.69 13.36 -8.65
CA HIS A 223 -14.52 12.55 -8.99
C HIS A 223 -13.89 11.99 -7.72
N LEU A 224 -13.45 10.74 -7.77
CA LEU A 224 -12.90 10.03 -6.64
C LEU A 224 -11.60 9.32 -7.02
N THR A 225 -10.61 9.44 -6.14
CA THR A 225 -9.38 8.65 -6.18
C THR A 225 -9.30 7.82 -4.90
N LYS A 226 -9.03 6.51 -5.03
CA LYS A 226 -8.68 5.65 -3.89
C LYS A 226 -7.25 5.14 -3.95
N LEU A 227 -6.61 5.18 -2.79
CA LEU A 227 -5.26 4.68 -2.53
C LEU A 227 -5.32 3.62 -1.45
N TYR A 228 -4.46 2.61 -1.52
CA TYR A 228 -4.45 1.51 -0.56
C TYR A 228 -3.14 1.39 0.20
N ILE A 229 -3.23 1.09 1.49
CA ILE A 229 -2.10 0.66 2.33
C ILE A 229 -2.46 -0.69 2.95
N GLY A 230 -1.72 -1.75 2.60
CA GLY A 230 -1.82 -3.05 3.26
C GLY A 230 -1.15 -3.04 4.62
N LEU A 231 -1.82 -3.57 5.65
CA LEU A 231 -1.30 -3.60 7.02
C LEU A 231 -0.94 -5.03 7.43
N LYS A 232 0.32 -5.23 7.83
CA LYS A 232 0.74 -6.40 8.59
C LYS A 232 0.79 -6.01 10.07
N ILE A 233 -0.07 -6.64 10.86
CA ILE A 233 -0.25 -6.34 12.28
C ILE A 233 0.34 -7.49 13.09
N ASP A 234 1.15 -7.16 14.10
CA ASP A 234 1.72 -8.10 15.06
C ASP A 234 1.37 -7.66 16.49
N LEU A 235 0.27 -8.22 17.02
CA LEU A 235 -0.23 -7.90 18.36
C LEU A 235 0.39 -8.88 19.37
N GLN A 236 1.64 -8.63 19.75
CA GLN A 236 2.35 -9.52 20.69
C GLN A 236 1.78 -9.49 22.13
N ASN A 237 1.02 -8.46 22.50
CA ASN A 237 0.65 -8.18 23.90
C ASN A 237 -0.85 -8.32 24.23
N GLY A 238 -1.65 -9.05 23.45
CA GLY A 238 -3.06 -9.32 23.81
C GLY A 238 -4.01 -8.13 23.67
N ASP A 239 -3.52 -6.96 23.25
CA ASP A 239 -4.35 -5.85 22.80
C ASP A 239 -5.13 -6.26 21.56
N LYS A 240 -6.46 -6.15 21.66
CA LYS A 240 -7.37 -6.59 20.59
C LYS A 240 -7.59 -5.53 19.51
N LYS A 241 -7.13 -4.29 19.72
CA LYS A 241 -7.41 -3.15 18.85
C LYS A 241 -6.15 -2.35 18.59
N LEU A 242 -5.83 -2.20 17.31
CA LEU A 242 -4.80 -1.29 16.83
C LEU A 242 -5.39 0.12 16.77
N ASP A 243 -4.83 1.07 17.52
CA ASP A 243 -5.22 2.47 17.44
C ASP A 243 -4.40 3.20 16.37
N ILE A 244 -5.06 3.56 15.28
CA ILE A 244 -4.49 4.36 14.18
C ILE A 244 -5.14 5.74 14.09
N GLN A 245 -5.96 6.13 15.07
CA GLN A 245 -6.72 7.39 15.04
C GLN A 245 -5.79 8.60 14.94
N HIS A 246 -4.72 8.62 15.73
CA HIS A 246 -3.77 9.73 15.73
C HIS A 246 -3.05 9.91 14.38
N PRO A 247 -2.39 8.88 13.79
CA PRO A 247 -1.82 8.98 12.44
C PRO A 247 -2.82 9.45 11.38
N CYS A 248 -4.05 8.93 11.42
CA CYS A 248 -5.11 9.31 10.48
C CYS A 248 -5.56 10.77 10.68
N ALA A 249 -5.72 11.22 11.93
CA ALA A 249 -6.09 12.59 12.25
C ALA A 249 -5.04 13.59 11.78
N GLU A 250 -3.75 13.31 12.00
CA GLU A 250 -2.67 14.16 11.50
C GLU A 250 -2.64 14.20 9.97
N PHE A 251 -2.87 13.07 9.30
CA PHE A 251 -2.95 13.03 7.84
C PHE A 251 -4.13 13.85 7.30
N PHE A 252 -5.29 13.79 7.95
CA PHE A 252 -6.42 14.66 7.62
C PHE A 252 -6.05 16.13 7.78
N SER A 253 -5.39 16.51 8.87
CA SER A 253 -4.93 17.90 9.09
C SER A 253 -3.96 18.36 7.99
N ILE A 254 -3.03 17.50 7.56
CA ILE A 254 -2.12 17.79 6.45
C ILE A 254 -2.91 18.06 5.16
N CYS A 255 -3.86 17.19 4.81
CA CYS A 255 -4.63 17.33 3.57
C CYS A 255 -5.54 18.56 3.61
N LYS A 256 -6.12 18.89 4.77
CA LYS A 256 -6.95 20.09 4.97
C LYS A 256 -6.16 21.40 5.06
N SER A 257 -4.85 21.33 5.28
CA SER A 257 -3.95 22.50 5.28
C SER A 257 -3.53 22.95 3.89
N TRP A 258 -3.96 22.24 2.84
CA TRP A 258 -3.73 22.65 1.47
C TRP A 258 -4.42 23.99 1.18
N GLN A 259 -3.71 24.91 0.52
CA GLN A 259 -4.15 26.30 0.35
C GLN A 259 -5.46 26.44 -0.41
N SER A 260 -5.70 25.56 -1.39
CA SER A 260 -6.93 25.54 -2.19
C SER A 260 -8.02 24.62 -1.61
N PHE A 261 -7.82 24.10 -0.39
CA PHE A 261 -8.82 23.23 0.23
C PHE A 261 -10.12 24.01 0.50
N ASP A 262 -11.23 23.44 0.07
CA ASP A 262 -12.58 23.95 0.30
C ASP A 262 -13.45 22.79 0.80
N SER A 263 -13.91 22.89 2.03
CA SER A 263 -14.73 21.87 2.70
C SER A 263 -16.06 21.56 2.02
N LYS A 264 -16.54 22.42 1.11
CA LYS A 264 -17.78 22.20 0.36
C LYS A 264 -17.62 21.26 -0.82
N ILE A 265 -16.43 21.22 -1.42
CA ILE A 265 -16.16 20.43 -2.63
C ILE A 265 -15.12 19.34 -2.39
N HIS A 266 -14.20 19.52 -1.44
CA HIS A 266 -13.10 18.61 -1.16
C HIS A 266 -13.42 17.73 0.04
N HIS A 267 -13.38 16.42 -0.18
CA HIS A 267 -13.63 15.41 0.83
C HIS A 267 -12.48 14.42 0.91
N ILE A 268 -12.14 14.01 2.13
CA ILE A 268 -11.14 12.98 2.38
C ILE A 268 -11.67 11.99 3.42
N GLN A 269 -11.51 10.70 3.14
CA GLN A 269 -11.88 9.62 4.04
C GLN A 269 -10.78 8.58 4.14
N ILE A 270 -10.65 7.94 5.30
CA ILE A 270 -9.77 6.79 5.51
C ILE A 270 -10.63 5.69 6.09
N LYS A 271 -10.71 4.57 5.38
CA LYS A 271 -11.54 3.41 5.74
C LYS A 271 -10.65 2.23 6.05
N ASN A 272 -10.95 1.51 7.13
CA ASN A 272 -10.35 0.21 7.39
C ASN A 272 -11.18 -0.86 6.66
N VAL A 273 -10.57 -1.48 5.65
CA VAL A 273 -11.19 -2.48 4.79
C VAL A 273 -10.54 -3.83 5.04
N LYS A 274 -11.35 -4.84 5.36
CA LYS A 274 -10.86 -6.22 5.49
C LYS A 274 -10.64 -6.82 4.11
N LEU A 275 -9.74 -7.79 4.01
CA LEU A 275 -9.44 -8.52 2.77
C LEU A 275 -10.68 -8.90 1.94
N TYR A 276 -11.68 -9.47 2.60
CA TYR A 276 -12.89 -9.99 1.95
C TYR A 276 -13.91 -8.91 1.53
N ASP A 277 -13.74 -7.70 2.05
CA ASP A 277 -14.64 -6.55 1.84
C ASP A 277 -14.01 -5.53 0.87
N LEU A 278 -12.83 -5.84 0.30
CA LEU A 278 -12.23 -5.10 -0.81
C LEU A 278 -13.16 -5.15 -2.05
N PRO A 279 -13.24 -4.04 -2.82
CA PRO A 279 -14.04 -3.97 -4.05
C PRO A 279 -13.45 -4.85 -5.15
N ASP A 280 -14.26 -5.23 -6.14
CA ASP A 280 -13.83 -6.17 -7.18
C ASP A 280 -12.85 -5.55 -8.20
N ASP A 281 -12.83 -4.22 -8.32
CA ASP A 281 -11.96 -3.48 -9.26
C ASP A 281 -10.46 -3.47 -8.90
N VAL A 282 -10.08 -3.91 -7.70
CA VAL A 282 -8.67 -4.06 -7.32
C VAL A 282 -8.02 -5.32 -7.89
N TYR A 283 -8.83 -6.28 -8.37
CA TYR A 283 -8.38 -7.56 -8.91
C TYR A 283 -8.20 -7.45 -10.41
N ALA A 284 -7.07 -7.95 -10.92
CA ALA A 284 -6.83 -7.98 -12.37
C ALA A 284 -7.72 -9.02 -13.06
N GLU A 285 -7.81 -8.95 -14.39
CA GLU A 285 -8.53 -9.95 -15.18
C GLU A 285 -8.01 -11.37 -14.88
N GLY A 286 -8.92 -12.28 -14.51
CA GLY A 286 -8.61 -13.64 -14.10
C GLY A 286 -8.27 -13.82 -12.61
N GLU A 287 -8.08 -12.75 -11.84
CA GLU A 287 -7.95 -12.83 -10.39
C GLU A 287 -9.33 -12.90 -9.73
N THR A 288 -9.49 -13.82 -8.78
CA THR A 288 -10.72 -13.92 -7.98
C THR A 288 -10.51 -13.31 -6.62
N ARG A 289 -11.51 -12.56 -6.15
CA ARG A 289 -11.58 -12.06 -4.77
C ARG A 289 -11.53 -13.23 -3.77
N PRO A 290 -10.76 -13.11 -2.66
CA PRO A 290 -10.78 -14.09 -1.59
C PRO A 290 -12.18 -14.25 -0.97
N ALA A 291 -12.60 -15.50 -0.77
CA ALA A 291 -13.86 -15.81 -0.09
C ALA A 291 -13.65 -16.03 1.41
N LYS A 292 -14.63 -15.62 2.23
CA LYS A 292 -14.65 -15.95 3.67
C LYS A 292 -14.73 -17.48 3.81
N PRO A 293 -13.91 -18.12 4.65
CA PRO A 293 -14.02 -19.54 4.90
C PRO A 293 -15.40 -19.84 5.50
N THR A 294 -16.22 -20.65 4.80
CA THR A 294 -17.50 -21.10 5.30
C THR A 294 -17.26 -21.99 6.51
N LYS A 295 -17.78 -21.60 7.68
CA LYS A 295 -17.78 -22.47 8.86
C LYS A 295 -18.50 -23.76 8.48
N ARG A 296 -17.78 -24.87 8.33
CA ARG A 296 -18.39 -26.21 8.26
C ARG A 296 -19.26 -26.37 9.50
N LYS A 297 -20.59 -26.48 9.31
CA LYS A 297 -21.51 -26.91 10.36
C LYS A 297 -20.96 -28.25 10.89
N ARG A 298 -20.47 -28.27 12.13
CA ARG A 298 -20.28 -29.52 12.86
C ARG A 298 -21.65 -30.18 12.93
N THR A 299 -21.86 -31.21 12.13
CA THR A 299 -23.00 -32.11 12.27
C THR A 299 -22.86 -32.79 13.62
N ASN A 300 -23.66 -32.36 14.60
CA ASN A 300 -23.86 -33.08 15.85
C ASN A 300 -24.51 -34.43 15.52
N SER A 301 -23.71 -35.48 15.36
CA SER A 301 -24.20 -36.85 15.38
C SER A 301 -24.68 -37.16 16.80
N LYS A 302 -26.00 -37.15 16.99
CA LYS A 302 -26.66 -37.74 18.16
C LYS A 302 -26.41 -39.25 18.21
N ASN A 303 -26.37 -39.77 19.44
CA ASN A 303 -26.29 -41.18 19.88
C ASN A 303 -24.86 -41.75 19.88
N GLN A 304 -24.32 -42.30 20.97
CA GLN A 304 -24.97 -43.24 21.89
C GLN A 304 -24.57 -43.09 23.37
N ILE A 305 -25.57 -43.41 24.20
CA ILE A 305 -25.57 -43.58 25.64
C ILE A 305 -24.61 -44.70 26.07
N LYS A 306 -23.70 -44.44 27.02
CA LYS A 306 -23.27 -45.44 28.00
C LYS A 306 -23.45 -44.89 29.41
N LYS A 307 -24.34 -45.56 30.15
CA LYS A 307 -24.72 -45.29 31.55
C LYS A 307 -23.63 -45.79 32.51
N ARG A 308 -23.31 -44.93 33.50
CA ARG A 308 -23.09 -45.18 34.95
C ARG A 308 -21.79 -45.87 35.42
N PRO A 309 -21.37 -45.67 36.70
CA PRO A 309 -22.19 -45.32 37.87
C PRO A 309 -21.80 -44.11 38.73
N LYS A 310 -22.77 -43.78 39.59
CA LYS A 310 -22.81 -42.74 40.62
C LYS A 310 -21.87 -43.10 41.78
N SER A 311 -21.19 -42.11 42.35
CA SER A 311 -20.78 -42.12 43.76
C SER A 311 -21.62 -41.12 44.55
N ILE A 312 -22.26 -41.64 45.61
CA ILE A 312 -23.00 -40.91 46.63
C ILE A 312 -21.99 -40.28 47.60
N GLY A 313 -22.29 -39.08 48.10
CA GLY A 313 -21.37 -38.27 48.90
C GLY A 313 -21.24 -38.66 50.37
N ALA A 314 -20.36 -37.93 51.06
CA ALA A 314 -20.41 -37.68 52.50
C ALA A 314 -19.72 -36.34 52.80
N VAL A 315 -20.24 -35.67 53.83
CA VAL A 315 -19.98 -34.31 54.28
C VAL A 315 -19.07 -34.33 55.52
N ALA A 316 -18.29 -33.25 55.69
CA ALA A 316 -17.68 -32.70 56.92
C ALA A 316 -16.63 -33.53 57.69
N ALA A 317 -15.48 -32.91 58.03
CA ALA A 317 -15.27 -32.13 59.26
C ALA A 317 -13.77 -31.92 59.53
N SER A 318 -13.48 -30.81 60.19
CA SER A 318 -12.21 -30.33 60.76
C SER A 318 -11.34 -31.34 61.50
N SER A 319 -10.02 -31.20 61.33
CA SER A 319 -9.03 -30.97 62.40
C SER A 319 -7.78 -30.34 61.80
#